data_AF-A0A6A3H435-F1
#
_entry.id   AF-A0A6A3H435-F1
#
_cell.length_a   1.000
_cell.length_b   1.000
_cell.length_c   1.000
_cell.angle_alpha   90.00
_cell.angle_beta   90.00
_cell.angle_gamma   90.00
#
_symmetry.space_group_name_H-M   'P 1'
#
loop_
_entity.id
_entity.type
_entity.pdbx_description
1 polymer ?
#
loop_
_entity_poly.entity_id
_entity_poly.type
_entity_poly.pdbx_seq_one_letter_code
_entity_poly.pdbx_strand_id
1 'polypeptide(L)'
;SDVGRWLYTHAPHELDAEEIRLAIEASLKVGDMELASFLVPPSERLVDFAYMVDRPEVIEMMLDAGILRENPGAAAASIRRLAKSGRLDLMLRIARLHSPPLPPTHGNFGWKF
;
A
#
# COMPACT_ATOMS: atom_id res chain seq x y z
N SER A 1 -0.70 -10.73 -15.47
CA SER A 1 -1.57 -11.67 -16.23
C SER A 1 -1.63 -11.24 -17.69
N ASP A 2 -1.40 -12.17 -18.62
CA ASP A 2 -1.41 -11.90 -20.07
C ASP A 2 -2.75 -11.38 -20.57
N VAL A 3 -3.87 -11.84 -19.99
CA VAL A 3 -5.22 -11.38 -20.34
C VAL A 3 -5.42 -9.91 -19.98
N GLY A 4 -4.94 -9.47 -18.81
CA GLY A 4 -5.06 -8.08 -18.38
C GLY A 4 -4.28 -7.13 -19.29
N ARG A 5 -3.07 -7.53 -19.69
CA ARG A 5 -2.26 -6.78 -20.66
C ARG A 5 -2.95 -6.72 -22.03
N TRP A 6 -3.49 -7.84 -22.50
CA TRP A 6 -4.21 -7.90 -23.77
C TRP A 6 -5.42 -6.97 -23.78
N LEU A 7 -6.25 -6.99 -22.72
CA LEU A 7 -7.42 -6.13 -22.58
C LEU A 7 -7.04 -4.65 -22.57
N TYR A 8 -5.98 -4.28 -21.86
CA TYR A 8 -5.48 -2.90 -21.84
C TYR A 8 -5.07 -2.41 -23.24
N THR A 9 -4.34 -3.24 -24.00
CA THR A 9 -3.87 -2.88 -25.35
C THR A 9 -4.96 -2.90 -26.41
N HIS A 10 -6.08 -3.59 -26.17
CA HIS A 10 -7.17 -3.76 -27.14
C HIS A 10 -8.50 -3.18 -26.65
N ALA A 11 -8.47 -2.26 -25.69
CA ALA A 11 -9.67 -1.60 -25.21
C ALA A 11 -10.39 -0.88 -26.38
N PRO A 12 -11.73 -0.98 -26.48
CA PRO A 12 -12.49 -0.34 -27.56
C PRO A 12 -12.51 1.19 -27.46
N HIS A 13 -12.02 1.74 -26.35
CA HIS A 13 -11.85 3.15 -26.07
C HIS A 13 -10.52 3.39 -25.35
N GLU A 14 -10.04 4.64 -25.39
CA GLU A 14 -8.92 5.05 -24.54
C GLU A 14 -9.37 5.02 -23.08
N LEU A 15 -8.67 4.24 -22.26
CA LEU A 15 -8.97 4.16 -20.84
C LEU A 15 -8.69 5.51 -20.18
N ASP A 16 -9.63 5.99 -19.39
CA ASP A 16 -9.43 7.20 -18.61
C ASP A 16 -8.54 6.96 -17.38
N ALA A 17 -8.12 8.05 -16.73
CA ALA A 17 -7.22 7.98 -15.58
C ALA A 17 -7.82 7.19 -14.40
N GLU A 18 -9.14 7.21 -14.23
CA GLU A 18 -9.82 6.52 -13.15
C GLU A 18 -9.90 5.01 -13.44
N GLU A 19 -10.21 4.62 -14.68
CA GLU A 19 -10.18 3.23 -15.12
C GLU A 19 -8.78 2.60 -14.94
N ILE A 20 -7.73 3.35 -15.30
CA ILE A 20 -6.33 2.93 -15.09
C ILE A 20 -6.04 2.78 -13.59
N ARG A 21 -6.42 3.76 -12.77
CA ARG A 21 -6.23 3.70 -11.31
C ARG A 21 -6.90 2.47 -10.71
N LEU A 22 -8.15 2.20 -11.08
CA LEU A 22 -8.90 1.05 -10.60
C LEU A 22 -8.27 -0.28 -11.04
N ALA A 23 -7.75 -0.35 -12.27
CA ALA A 23 -7.06 -1.53 -12.78
C ALA A 23 -5.75 -1.81 -12.02
N ILE A 24 -4.97 -0.77 -11.69
CA ILE A 24 -3.76 -0.89 -10.86
C ILE A 24 -4.13 -1.41 -9.46
N GLU A 25 -5.11 -0.78 -8.81
CA GLU A 25 -5.55 -1.19 -7.47
C GLU A 25 -6.09 -2.63 -7.45
N ALA A 26 -6.85 -3.03 -8.46
CA ALA A 26 -7.37 -4.39 -8.59
C ALA A 26 -6.21 -5.40 -8.75
N SER A 27 -5.22 -5.06 -9.57
CA SER A 27 -4.02 -5.88 -9.77
C SER A 27 -3.22 -6.05 -8.47
N LEU A 28 -3.03 -4.98 -7.71
CA LEU A 28 -2.38 -5.02 -6.40
C LEU A 28 -3.18 -5.87 -5.38
N LYS A 29 -4.51 -5.77 -5.36
CA LYS A 29 -5.38 -6.57 -4.46
C LYS A 29 -5.25 -8.07 -4.71
N VAL A 30 -5.11 -8.50 -5.96
CA VAL A 30 -4.92 -9.92 -6.30
C VAL A 30 -3.46 -10.38 -6.24
N GLY A 31 -2.51 -9.45 -6.10
CA GLY A 31 -1.08 -9.73 -6.04
C GLY A 31 -0.39 -9.84 -7.41
N ASP A 32 -1.03 -9.37 -8.48
CA ASP A 32 -0.43 -9.31 -9.82
C ASP A 32 0.45 -8.06 -9.94
N MET A 33 1.59 -8.07 -9.25
CA MET A 33 2.52 -6.94 -9.16
C MET A 33 3.07 -6.55 -10.53
N GLU A 34 3.23 -7.52 -11.44
CA GLU A 34 3.71 -7.28 -12.81
C GLU A 34 2.67 -6.50 -13.61
N LEU A 35 1.41 -6.93 -13.60
CA LEU A 35 0.34 -6.20 -14.28
C LEU A 35 0.13 -4.82 -13.65
N ALA A 36 0.16 -4.73 -12.32
CA ALA A 36 0.05 -3.46 -11.63
C ALA A 36 1.15 -2.49 -12.09
N SER A 37 2.41 -2.96 -12.13
CA SER A 37 3.56 -2.16 -12.61
C SER A 37 3.43 -1.75 -14.08
N PHE A 38 2.94 -2.65 -14.92
CA PHE A 38 2.74 -2.38 -16.35
C PHE A 38 1.73 -1.25 -16.60
N LEU A 39 0.70 -1.16 -15.75
CA LEU A 39 -0.37 -0.18 -15.90
C LEU A 39 -0.02 1.20 -15.33
N VAL A 40 1.07 1.34 -14.57
CA VAL A 40 1.44 2.62 -13.93
C VAL A 40 1.82 3.67 -15.00
N PRO A 41 1.22 4.88 -14.96
CA PRO A 41 1.64 5.97 -15.82
C PRO A 41 3.10 6.38 -15.59
N PRO A 42 3.85 6.82 -16.63
CA PRO A 42 5.27 7.17 -16.49
C PRO A 42 5.62 8.23 -15.44
N SER A 43 4.66 9.09 -15.08
CA SER A 43 4.83 10.16 -14.08
C SER A 43 4.54 9.73 -12.64
N GLU A 44 4.05 8.52 -12.44
CA GLU A 44 3.56 8.03 -11.15
C GLU A 44 4.35 6.83 -10.67
N ARG A 45 4.25 6.51 -9.38
CA ARG A 45 4.91 5.34 -8.80
C ARG A 45 3.84 4.35 -8.35
N LEU A 46 4.13 3.06 -8.49
CA LEU A 46 3.20 2.00 -8.08
C LEU A 46 2.74 2.13 -6.61
N VAL A 47 3.62 2.61 -5.73
CA VAL A 47 3.32 2.80 -4.31
C VAL A 47 2.21 3.83 -4.06
N ASP A 48 2.00 4.77 -4.99
CA ASP A 48 0.98 5.82 -4.86
C ASP A 48 -0.45 5.21 -4.95
N PHE A 49 -0.58 3.98 -5.46
CA PHE A 49 -1.83 3.21 -5.58
C PHE A 49 -2.04 2.18 -4.45
N ALA A 50 -1.11 2.08 -3.49
CA ALA A 50 -1.05 0.98 -2.53
C ALA A 50 -1.91 1.17 -1.26
N TYR A 51 -2.43 2.36 -1.00
CA TYR A 51 -2.95 2.78 0.31
C TYR A 51 -3.99 1.82 0.93
N MET A 52 -4.88 1.28 0.10
CA MET A 52 -5.98 0.41 0.54
C MET A 52 -5.72 -1.09 0.41
N VAL A 53 -4.52 -1.49 -0.02
CA VAL A 53 -4.20 -2.89 -0.28
C VAL A 53 -3.59 -3.55 0.96
N ASP A 54 -4.09 -4.72 1.32
CA ASP A 54 -3.75 -5.43 2.57
C ASP A 54 -2.84 -6.64 2.37
N ARG A 55 -2.24 -6.75 1.18
CA ARG A 55 -1.28 -7.80 0.86
C ARG A 55 0.08 -7.54 1.50
N PRO A 56 0.75 -8.57 2.08
CA PRO A 56 2.08 -8.42 2.65
C PRO A 56 3.11 -7.83 1.68
N GLU A 57 3.08 -8.24 0.42
CA GLU A 57 4.03 -7.78 -0.60
C GLU A 57 3.86 -6.28 -0.88
N VAL A 58 2.62 -5.79 -0.86
CA VAL A 58 2.31 -4.37 -1.07
C VAL A 58 2.66 -3.54 0.16
N ILE A 59 2.42 -4.08 1.36
CA ILE A 59 2.83 -3.44 2.61
C ILE A 59 4.36 -3.35 2.71
N GLU A 60 5.08 -4.38 2.27
CA GLU A 60 6.55 -4.38 2.19
C GLU A 60 7.05 -3.33 1.18
N MET A 61 6.41 -3.21 0.02
CA MET A 61 6.71 -2.12 -0.93
C MET A 61 6.49 -0.73 -0.32
N MET A 62 5.38 -0.51 0.41
CA MET A 62 5.13 0.77 1.11
C MET A 62 6.16 1.06 2.19
N LEU A 63 6.61 0.01 2.89
CA LEU A 63 7.66 0.10 3.90
C LEU A 63 8.99 0.54 3.26
N ASP A 64 9.40 -0.10 2.18
CA ASP A 64 10.67 0.17 1.49
C ASP A 64 10.67 1.55 0.80
N ALA A 65 9.51 2.02 0.36
CA ALA A 65 9.32 3.37 -0.17
C ALA A 65 9.30 4.47 0.91
N GLY A 66 9.37 4.13 2.21
CA GLY A 66 9.40 5.08 3.32
C GLY A 66 8.04 5.65 3.74
N ILE A 67 6.95 5.29 3.04
CA ILE A 67 5.58 5.79 3.30
C ILE A 67 5.15 5.51 4.74
N LEU A 68 5.50 4.33 5.26
CA LEU A 68 5.11 3.94 6.62
C LEU A 68 5.88 4.68 7.72
N ARG A 69 7.00 5.32 7.41
CA ARG A 69 7.71 6.19 8.37
C ARG A 69 6.99 7.52 8.51
N GLU A 70 6.54 8.09 7.41
CA GLU A 70 5.91 9.41 7.34
C GLU A 70 4.44 9.39 7.80
N ASN A 71 3.79 8.23 7.73
CA ASN A 71 2.37 8.08 8.07
C ASN A 71 2.15 7.03 9.18
N PRO A 72 2.14 7.44 10.47
CA PRO A 72 1.90 6.54 11.60
C PRO A 72 0.54 5.81 11.53
N GLY A 73 -0.49 6.44 10.96
CA GLY A 73 -1.80 5.81 10.78
C GLY A 73 -1.74 4.65 9.79
N ALA A 74 -1.06 4.84 8.66
CA ALA A 74 -0.81 3.78 7.68
C ALA A 74 0.07 2.66 8.25
N ALA A 75 1.08 3.02 9.06
CA ALA A 75 1.92 2.04 9.77
C ALA A 75 1.10 1.16 10.72
N ALA A 76 0.25 1.76 11.56
CA ALA A 76 -0.62 1.02 12.48
C ALA A 76 -1.62 0.13 11.74
N ALA A 77 -2.25 0.65 10.67
CA ALA A 77 -3.15 -0.13 9.83
C ALA A 77 -2.44 -1.33 9.17
N SER A 78 -1.20 -1.13 8.70
CA SER A 78 -0.36 -2.17 8.10
C SER A 78 0.00 -3.28 9.10
N ILE A 79 0.40 -2.92 10.33
CA ILE A 79 0.67 -3.90 11.40
C ILE A 79 -0.58 -4.75 11.67
N ARG A 80 -1.77 -4.13 11.78
CA ARG A 80 -3.03 -4.86 11.98
C ARG A 80 -3.35 -5.81 10.83
N ARG A 81 -3.07 -5.42 9.59
CA ARG A 81 -3.28 -6.27 8.40
C ARG A 81 -2.31 -7.46 8.38
N LEU A 82 -1.01 -7.22 8.64
CA LEU A 82 0.03 -8.26 8.69
C LEU A 82 -0.20 -9.30 9.80
N ALA A 83 -0.85 -8.90 10.90
CA ALA A 83 -1.22 -9.84 11.95
C ALA A 83 -2.14 -10.96 11.45
N LYS A 84 -2.98 -10.70 10.43
CA LYS A 84 -3.86 -11.72 9.82
C LYS A 84 -3.10 -12.77 9.02
N SER A 85 -1.95 -12.41 8.46
CA SER A 85 -1.12 -13.28 7.62
C SER A 85 0.13 -13.82 8.35
N GLY A 86 0.32 -13.47 9.62
CA GLY A 86 1.43 -13.97 10.45
C GLY A 86 2.81 -13.39 10.09
N ARG A 87 2.87 -12.27 9.38
CA ARG A 87 4.12 -11.62 8.93
C ARG A 87 4.78 -10.78 10.03
N LEU A 88 5.21 -11.45 11.09
CA LEU A 88 5.84 -10.83 12.26
C LEU A 88 7.13 -10.07 11.89
N ASP A 89 7.86 -10.54 10.90
CA ASP A 89 9.06 -9.90 10.36
C ASP A 89 8.79 -8.47 9.88
N LEU A 90 7.73 -8.28 9.09
CA LEU A 90 7.31 -6.97 8.60
C LEU A 90 6.75 -6.11 9.72
N MET A 91 5.96 -6.68 10.63
CA MET A 91 5.44 -5.95 11.80
C MET A 91 6.57 -5.34 12.64
N LEU A 92 7.64 -6.10 12.89
CA LEU A 92 8.81 -5.63 13.64
C LEU A 92 9.58 -4.55 12.87
N ARG A 93 9.75 -4.69 11.56
CA ARG A 93 10.39 -3.64 10.73
C ARG A 93 9.61 -2.33 10.81
N ILE A 94 8.27 -2.38 10.72
CA ILE A 94 7.42 -1.19 10.82
C ILE A 94 7.50 -0.58 12.23
N ALA A 95 7.39 -1.39 13.29
CA ALA A 95 7.44 -0.90 14.67
C ALA A 95 8.76 -0.17 15.00
N ARG A 96 9.87 -0.64 14.43
CA ARG A 96 11.19 -0.01 14.58
C ARG A 96 11.27 1.38 13.95
N LEU A 97 10.46 1.70 12.94
CA LEU A 97 10.42 3.05 12.36
C LEU A 97 9.91 4.11 13.33
N HIS A 98 9.12 3.70 14.32
CA HIS A 98 8.44 4.57 15.27
C HIS A 98 8.96 4.39 16.70
N SER A 99 10.16 3.81 16.84
CA SER A 99 10.82 3.54 18.13
C SER A 99 12.01 4.50 18.35
N PRO A 100 12.18 5.07 19.55
CA PRO A 100 11.23 5.06 20.67
C PRO A 100 9.95 5.84 20.30
N PRO A 101 8.81 5.55 20.96
CA PRO A 101 7.57 6.28 20.71
C PRO A 101 7.81 7.78 20.83
N LEU A 102 7.29 8.55 19.87
CA LEU A 102 7.28 10.01 20.01
C LEU A 102 6.55 10.38 21.32
N PRO A 103 7.02 11.41 22.04
CA PRO A 103 6.28 11.93 23.19
C PRO A 103 4.85 12.23 22.75
N PRO A 104 3.83 11.95 23.58
CA PRO A 104 2.47 12.30 23.24
C PRO A 104 2.43 13.80 22.90
N THR A 105 2.10 14.12 21.65
CA THR A 105 1.64 15.46 21.30
C THR A 105 0.45 15.73 22.21
N HIS A 106 0.41 16.88 22.86
CA HIS A 106 -0.58 17.24 23.88
C HIS A 106 -1.98 17.46 23.26
N GLY A 107 -2.46 16.51 22.46
CA GLY A 107 -3.85 16.30 22.14
C GLY A 107 -4.48 15.59 23.33
N ASN A 108 -5.35 16.32 24.00
CA ASN A 108 -6.04 16.04 25.24
C ASN A 108 -6.79 14.68 25.23
N PHE A 109 -6.10 13.54 25.31
CA PHE A 109 -6.70 12.25 25.66
C PHE A 109 -6.63 12.08 27.17
N GLY A 110 -7.55 12.76 27.87
CA GLY A 110 -7.72 12.70 29.31
C GLY A 110 -8.25 11.35 29.79
N TRP A 111 -7.45 10.29 29.64
CA TRP A 111 -7.67 9.05 30.39
C TRP A 111 -7.21 9.30 31.82
N LYS A 112 -8.17 9.60 32.70
CA LYS A 112 -7.99 9.54 34.15
C LYS A 112 -8.33 8.12 34.60
N PHE A 113 -7.37 7.45 35.23
CA PHE A 113 -7.67 6.35 36.15
C PHE A 113 -8.21 6.92 37.46
#